data_AF-A0AAV4IJC2-F1
#
_entry.id   AF-A0AAV4IJC2-F1
#
_cell.length_a   1.000
_cell.length_b   1.000
_cell.length_c   1.000
_cell.angle_alpha   90.00
_cell.angle_beta   90.00
_cell.angle_gamma   90.00
#
_symmetry.space_group_name_H-M   'P 1'
#
loop_
_entity.id
_entity.type
_entity.pdbx_description
1 polymer ?
#
loop_
_entity_poly.entity_id
_entity_poly.type
_entity_poly.pdbx_seq_one_letter_code
_entity_poly.pdbx_strand_id
1 'polypeptide(L)'
;MRLGCIPGILKQSGSQPNAEWRDFDEPRPEKVRRKQGALKVMHMISFDMNNVILRWPVPIGTTINAQYYKKVLQDKLRPAF
;
A
#
# COMPACT_ATOMS: atom_id res chain seq x y z
N MET A 1 -36.93 36.30 -30.13
CA MET A 1 -36.63 35.41 -29.00
C MET A 1 -35.34 34.68 -29.29
N ARG A 2 -34.25 34.98 -28.58
CA ARG A 2 -32.98 34.25 -28.70
C ARG A 2 -32.95 33.17 -27.63
N LEU A 3 -32.93 31.91 -28.05
CA LEU A 3 -32.67 30.76 -27.16
C LEU A 3 -31.22 30.87 -26.67
N GLY A 4 -31.04 31.14 -25.39
CA GLY A 4 -29.71 31.17 -24.77
C GLY A 4 -29.17 29.75 -24.62
N CYS A 5 -27.98 29.51 -25.18
CA CYS A 5 -27.18 28.33 -24.89
C CYS A 5 -26.89 28.25 -23.40
N ILE A 6 -27.19 27.12 -22.75
CA ILE A 6 -26.83 26.84 -21.36
C ILE A 6 -25.33 26.48 -21.34
N PRO A 7 -24.45 27.28 -20.72
CA PRO A 7 -23.04 26.92 -20.59
C PRO A 7 -22.84 26.14 -19.30
N GLY A 8 -22.33 24.91 -19.36
CA GLY A 8 -21.99 24.19 -18.14
C GLY A 8 -21.75 22.70 -18.23
N ILE A 9 -21.12 22.19 -19.30
CA ILE A 9 -20.52 20.86 -19.22
C ILE A 9 -19.23 21.02 -18.41
N LEU A 10 -19.33 20.83 -17.10
CA LEU A 10 -18.19 20.68 -16.22
C LEU A 10 -17.39 19.47 -16.68
N LYS A 11 -16.20 19.72 -17.24
CA LYS A 11 -15.16 18.71 -17.47
C LYS A 11 -14.94 17.95 -16.16
N GLN A 12 -15.35 16.69 -16.11
CA GLN A 12 -14.85 15.76 -15.10
C GLN A 12 -13.40 15.43 -15.46
N SER A 13 -12.46 16.26 -15.01
CA SER A 13 -11.04 15.92 -15.03
C SER A 13 -10.81 14.72 -14.12
N GLY A 14 -10.28 13.66 -14.70
CA GLY A 14 -10.21 12.32 -14.10
C GLY A 14 -9.54 12.26 -12.73
N SER A 15 -10.21 11.56 -11.82
CA SER A 15 -9.66 10.91 -10.63
C SER A 15 -10.85 10.18 -10.00
N GLN A 16 -10.94 8.85 -10.17
CA GLN A 16 -11.99 8.05 -9.53
C GLN A 16 -12.07 8.41 -8.03
N PRO A 17 -13.20 8.94 -7.52
CA PRO A 17 -13.38 9.11 -6.10
C PRO A 17 -13.58 7.73 -5.46
N ASN A 18 -13.10 7.60 -4.22
CA ASN A 18 -13.48 6.46 -3.38
C ASN A 18 -15.01 6.46 -3.31
N ALA A 19 -15.65 5.30 -3.36
CA ALA A 19 -17.11 5.16 -3.33
C ALA A 19 -17.66 5.53 -1.94
N GLU A 20 -17.67 6.81 -1.63
CA GLU A 20 -18.40 7.40 -0.51
C GLU A 20 -19.51 8.25 -1.13
N TRP A 21 -20.76 7.93 -0.79
CA TRP A 21 -21.90 8.78 -1.14
C TRP A 21 -21.82 10.06 -0.29
N ARG A 22 -21.89 11.22 -0.93
CA ARG A 22 -21.80 12.54 -0.28
C ARG A 22 -22.82 13.49 -0.87
N ASP A 23 -23.24 14.46 -0.06
CA ASP A 23 -24.08 15.56 -0.51
C ASP A 23 -23.29 16.48 -1.46
N PHE A 24 -24.00 17.15 -2.39
CA PHE A 24 -23.40 17.94 -3.46
C PHE A 24 -22.50 19.09 -2.96
N ASP A 25 -22.82 19.66 -1.80
CA ASP A 25 -22.12 20.82 -1.22
C ASP A 25 -20.95 20.45 -0.30
N GLU A 26 -20.71 19.15 -0.05
CA GLU A 26 -19.63 18.73 0.82
C GLU A 26 -18.26 18.77 0.12
N PRO A 27 -17.23 19.36 0.75
CA PRO A 27 -15.89 19.36 0.18
C PRO A 27 -15.34 17.93 0.09
N ARG A 28 -14.55 17.67 -0.96
CA ARG A 28 -13.85 16.40 -1.13
C ARG A 28 -12.95 16.16 0.10
N PRO A 29 -13.01 14.98 0.73
CA PRO A 29 -12.13 14.68 1.86
C PRO A 29 -10.69 14.68 1.38
N GLU A 30 -9.81 15.33 2.13
CA GLU A 30 -8.39 15.29 1.82
C GLU A 30 -7.87 13.87 2.08
N LYS A 31 -7.45 13.19 1.01
CA LYS A 31 -6.74 11.92 1.15
C LYS A 31 -5.38 12.23 1.76
N VAL A 32 -5.17 11.80 3.01
CA VAL A 32 -3.85 11.86 3.65
C VAL A 32 -2.84 11.13 2.76
N ARG A 33 -1.81 11.85 2.30
CA ARG A 33 -0.73 11.26 1.50
C ARG A 33 0.08 10.33 2.39
N ARG A 34 0.11 9.03 2.04
CA ARG A 34 0.95 8.05 2.73
C ARG A 34 2.42 8.43 2.52
N LYS A 35 3.09 8.87 3.58
CA LYS A 35 4.56 8.92 3.63
C LYS A 35 5.07 7.56 4.10
N GLN A 36 6.25 7.16 3.61
CA GLN A 36 6.95 6.01 4.17
C GLN A 36 7.31 6.35 5.62
N GLY A 37 6.51 5.86 6.57
CA GLY A 37 6.68 6.17 7.98
C GLY A 37 7.96 5.55 8.54
N ALA A 38 8.51 6.16 9.60
CA ALA A 38 9.65 5.63 10.34
C ALA A 38 9.41 4.21 10.90
N LEU A 39 8.16 3.77 10.95
CA LEU A 39 7.72 2.47 11.44
C LEU A 39 7.51 1.43 10.33
N LYS A 40 7.94 1.69 9.09
CA LYS A 40 7.84 0.67 8.03
C LYS A 40 8.77 -0.49 8.35
N VAL A 41 8.20 -1.68 8.53
CA VAL A 41 8.92 -2.94 8.75
C VAL A 41 8.89 -3.78 7.48
N MET A 42 10.04 -4.25 7.02
CA MET A 42 10.13 -5.25 5.96
C MET A 42 9.96 -6.65 6.58
N HIS A 43 9.25 -7.57 5.92
CA HIS A 43 9.13 -8.95 6.39
C HIS A 43 9.68 -9.91 5.34
N MET A 44 10.41 -10.92 5.80
CA MET A 44 10.76 -12.09 5.01
C MET A 44 9.78 -13.20 5.36
N ILE A 45 9.03 -13.66 4.36
CA ILE A 45 8.02 -14.70 4.50
C ILE A 45 8.38 -15.85 3.57
N SER A 46 8.40 -17.06 4.10
CA SER A 46 8.57 -18.30 3.32
C SER A 46 7.38 -19.21 3.58
N PHE A 47 6.84 -19.84 2.54
CA PHE A 47 5.63 -20.65 2.61
C PHE A 47 5.68 -21.79 1.60
N ASP A 48 4.89 -22.84 1.83
CA ASP A 48 4.63 -23.93 0.90
C ASP A 48 3.14 -24.01 0.55
N MET A 49 2.73 -25.08 -0.14
CA MET A 49 1.33 -25.31 -0.54
C MET A 49 0.39 -25.46 0.66
N ASN A 50 0.91 -25.81 1.83
CA ASN A 50 0.12 -26.07 3.00
C ASN A 50 0.00 -24.81 3.85
N ASN A 51 1.12 -24.13 4.13
CA ASN A 51 1.17 -23.04 5.11
C ASN A 51 2.39 -22.11 4.96
N VAL A 52 2.38 -21.03 5.76
CA VAL A 52 3.56 -20.19 5.99
C VAL A 52 4.53 -20.89 6.94
N ILE A 53 5.75 -21.13 6.46
CA ILE A 53 6.85 -21.79 7.18
C ILE A 53 7.60 -20.79 8.06
N LEU A 54 7.85 -19.58 7.57
CA LEU A 54 8.61 -18.55 8.27
C LEU A 54 7.93 -17.19 8.14
N ARG A 55 7.81 -16.47 9.26
CA ARG A 55 7.48 -15.04 9.32
C ARG A 55 8.59 -14.34 10.09
N TRP A 56 9.45 -13.61 9.39
CA TRP A 56 10.59 -12.97 10.00
C TRP A 56 10.59 -11.44 9.78
N PRO A 57 10.39 -10.64 10.84
CA PRO A 57 10.49 -9.18 10.74
C PRO A 57 11.95 -8.76 10.57
N VAL A 58 12.23 -8.01 9.51
CA VAL A 58 13.53 -7.37 9.28
C VAL A 58 13.61 -6.14 10.19
N PRO A 59 14.76 -5.90 10.87
CA PRO A 59 14.95 -4.73 11.71
C PRO A 59 14.56 -3.42 10.98
N ILE A 60 13.84 -2.55 11.69
CA ILE A 60 13.38 -1.27 11.15
C ILE A 60 14.54 -0.45 10.60
N GLY A 61 14.34 0.20 9.46
CA GLY A 61 15.36 1.03 8.81
C GLY A 61 16.44 0.22 8.08
N THR A 62 16.37 -1.11 8.09
CA THR A 62 17.31 -1.97 7.34
C THR A 62 16.63 -2.63 6.15
N THR A 63 17.43 -3.20 5.25
CA THR A 63 16.97 -3.97 4.09
C THR A 63 17.65 -5.33 4.07
N ILE A 64 17.06 -6.28 3.33
CA ILE A 64 17.65 -7.60 3.13
C ILE A 64 18.75 -7.48 2.07
N ASN A 65 19.99 -7.76 2.47
CA ASN A 65 21.10 -7.97 1.54
C ASN A 65 21.45 -9.47 1.44
N ALA A 66 22.38 -9.84 0.57
CA ALA A 66 22.74 -11.24 0.33
C ALA A 66 23.23 -11.96 1.61
N GLN A 67 24.05 -11.28 2.43
CA GLN A 67 24.59 -11.85 3.65
C GLN A 67 23.49 -12.08 4.71
N TYR A 68 22.62 -11.09 4.90
CA TYR A 68 21.49 -11.16 5.82
C TYR A 68 20.52 -12.26 5.40
N TYR A 69 20.18 -12.33 4.11
CA TYR A 69 19.33 -13.38 3.56
C TYR A 69 19.90 -14.78 3.84
N LYS A 70 21.19 -14.99 3.54
CA LYS A 70 21.86 -16.26 3.79
C LYS A 70 21.80 -16.66 5.27
N LYS A 71 22.03 -15.70 6.18
CA LYS A 71 21.93 -15.92 7.63
C LYS A 71 20.52 -16.33 8.05
N VAL A 72 19.49 -15.63 7.57
CA VAL A 72 18.09 -16.00 7.89
C VAL A 72 17.77 -17.40 7.37
N LEU A 73 18.19 -17.77 6.16
CA LEU A 73 17.96 -19.12 5.65
C LEU A 73 18.67 -20.19 6.48
N GLN A 74 19.91 -19.96 6.88
CA GLN A 74 20.70 -20.91 7.67
C GLN A 74 20.16 -21.06 9.08
N ASP A 75 19.82 -19.96 9.74
CA ASP A 75 19.47 -19.95 11.16
C ASP A 75 17.98 -20.19 11.42
N LYS A 76 17.11 -19.86 10.46
CA LYS A 76 15.65 -19.82 10.66
C LYS A 76 14.85 -20.73 9.76
N LEU A 77 15.36 -21.09 8.57
CA LEU A 77 14.62 -21.91 7.62
C LEU A 77 15.13 -23.35 7.53
N ARG A 78 16.40 -23.61 7.82
CA ARG A 78 16.92 -24.99 7.87
C ARG A 78 16.51 -25.63 9.21
N PRO A 79 16.01 -26.88 9.21
CA PRO A 79 15.81 -27.63 10.44
C PRO A 79 17.15 -27.75 11.18
N ALA A 80 17.16 -27.49 12.48
CA ALA A 80 18.27 -27.89 13.34
C ALA A 80 18.26 -29.42 13.39
N PHE A 81 19.34 -30.04 12.92
CA PHE A 81 19.56 -31.48 13.03
C PHE A 81 19.62 -31.91 14.49
#